data_AF-A0A7W1UA57-F1
#
_entry.id   AF-A0A7W1UA57-F1
#
_cell.length_a   1.000
_cell.length_b   1.000
_cell.length_c   1.000
_cell.angle_alpha   90.00
_cell.angle_beta   90.00
_cell.angle_gamma   90.00
#
_symmetry.space_group_name_H-M   'P 1'
#
loop_
_entity.id
_entity.type
_entity.pdbx_description
1 polymer ?
#
loop_
_entity_poly.entity_id
_entity_poly.type
_entity_poly.pdbx_seq_one_letter_code
_entity_poly.pdbx_strand_id
1 'polypeptide(L)'
;MNFTAEAIKTRKKKDTKLVGVDVYIITEEGIPQFKEYGPFKCEFISNRGTKVWPGYVSPDLLMVNWYRCRFMATKDIQDADVNTFLEQFGQKWWWSAVQKLWTYNGEAGYSKAY
;
A
#
# COMPACT_ATOMS: atom_id res chain seq x y z
N MET A 1 16.74 19.55 14.26
CA MET A 1 15.77 19.79 15.36
C MET A 1 15.59 18.47 16.11
N ASN A 2 15.75 18.48 17.42
CA ASN A 2 15.48 17.32 18.28
C ASN A 2 14.16 17.54 19.03
N PHE A 3 13.45 16.47 19.34
CA PHE A 3 12.28 16.54 20.21
C PHE A 3 12.68 17.02 21.62
N THR A 4 11.80 17.77 22.28
CA THR A 4 12.02 18.22 23.67
C THR A 4 12.00 17.04 24.64
N ALA A 5 12.65 17.20 25.80
CA ALA A 5 12.66 16.17 26.85
C ALA A 5 11.25 15.82 27.33
N GLU A 6 10.36 16.82 27.47
CA GLU A 6 8.94 16.65 27.78
C GLU A 6 8.21 15.82 26.73
N ALA A 7 8.46 16.05 25.43
CA ALA A 7 7.85 15.29 24.34
C ALA A 7 8.30 13.83 24.35
N ILE A 8 9.57 13.57 24.68
CA ILE A 8 10.11 12.21 24.81
C ILE A 8 9.47 11.49 26.02
N LYS A 9 9.38 12.16 27.18
CA LYS A 9 8.81 11.59 28.42
C LYS A 9 7.32 11.23 28.30
N THR A 10 6.56 12.03 27.57
CA THR A 10 5.10 11.86 27.43
C THR A 10 4.71 10.95 26.27
N ARG A 11 5.65 10.59 25.39
CA ARG A 11 5.39 9.71 24.25
C ARG A 11 5.08 8.28 24.74
N LYS A 12 3.81 7.90 24.69
CA LYS A 12 3.43 6.49 24.83
C LYS A 12 3.94 5.70 23.64
N LYS A 13 4.77 4.69 23.88
CA LYS A 13 5.19 3.73 22.85
C LYS A 13 3.95 2.93 22.42
N LYS A 14 3.53 3.11 21.16
CA LYS A 14 2.52 2.27 20.54
C LYS A 14 3.19 1.05 19.92
N ASP A 15 2.54 -0.11 19.99
CA ASP A 15 2.92 -1.27 19.19
C ASP A 15 2.68 -0.91 17.71
N THR A 16 3.75 -0.66 16.97
CA THR A 16 3.67 -0.15 15.60
C THR A 16 4.20 -1.23 14.67
N LYS A 17 3.37 -1.73 13.76
CA LYS A 17 3.75 -2.81 12.84
C LYS A 17 3.56 -2.39 11.40
N LEU A 18 4.55 -2.69 10.57
CA LEU A 18 4.45 -2.57 9.12
C LEU A 18 3.63 -3.76 8.61
N VAL A 19 2.52 -3.49 7.95
CA VAL A 19 1.56 -4.52 7.52
C VAL A 19 1.32 -4.58 6.02
N GLY A 20 1.93 -3.68 5.25
CA GLY A 20 1.77 -3.66 3.81
C GLY A 20 2.24 -2.37 3.16
N VAL A 21 1.92 -2.22 1.88
CA VAL A 21 2.17 -1.03 1.07
C VAL A 21 1.03 -0.75 0.11
N ASP A 22 0.72 0.52 -0.11
CA ASP A 22 -0.03 0.98 -1.28
C ASP A 22 0.98 1.42 -2.34
N VAL A 23 0.90 0.83 -3.53
CA VAL A 23 1.72 1.23 -4.69
C VAL A 23 0.85 1.90 -5.73
N TYR A 24 1.32 3.03 -6.23
CA TYR A 24 0.63 3.86 -7.22
C TYR A 24 1.23 3.63 -8.60
N ILE A 25 0.50 2.94 -9.47
CA ILE A 25 0.96 2.46 -10.79
C ILE A 25 0.32 3.27 -11.89
N ILE A 26 1.08 3.57 -12.93
CA ILE A 26 0.59 4.21 -14.14
C ILE A 26 0.68 3.20 -15.29
N THR A 27 -0.45 2.88 -15.93
CA THR A 27 -0.52 1.94 -17.06
C THR A 27 -1.72 2.22 -17.96
N GLU A 28 -1.51 2.08 -19.27
CA GLU A 28 -2.57 2.15 -20.30
C GLU A 28 -3.21 0.77 -20.59
N GLU A 29 -2.71 -0.30 -19.97
CA GLU A 29 -3.17 -1.68 -20.21
C GLU A 29 -4.46 -2.06 -19.45
N GLY A 30 -5.09 -1.09 -18.78
CA GLY A 30 -6.27 -1.31 -17.94
C GLY A 30 -5.93 -1.71 -16.50
N ILE A 31 -6.86 -2.40 -15.82
CA ILE A 31 -6.70 -2.77 -14.41
C ILE A 31 -5.56 -3.79 -14.27
N PRO A 32 -4.48 -3.46 -13.54
CA PRO A 32 -3.31 -4.32 -13.46
C PRO A 32 -3.63 -5.64 -12.77
N GLN A 33 -2.97 -6.71 -13.19
CA GLN A 33 -3.11 -8.04 -12.60
C GLN A 33 -1.79 -8.46 -11.97
N PHE A 34 -1.87 -8.99 -10.75
CA PHE A 34 -0.69 -9.33 -9.97
C PHE A 34 -0.63 -10.82 -9.67
N LYS A 35 0.59 -11.36 -9.71
CA LYS A 35 0.94 -12.60 -9.00
C LYS A 35 1.36 -12.24 -7.57
N GLU A 36 1.55 -13.23 -6.73
CA GLU A 36 2.14 -13.00 -5.39
C GLU A 36 3.60 -12.55 -5.53
N TYR A 37 4.01 -11.57 -4.72
CA TYR A 37 5.38 -11.04 -4.70
C TYR A 37 6.00 -11.26 -3.32
N GLY A 38 6.68 -12.38 -3.13
CA GLY A 38 7.28 -12.73 -1.84
C GLY A 38 6.25 -12.66 -0.70
N PRO A 39 6.46 -11.87 0.36
CA PRO A 39 5.50 -11.73 1.47
C PRO A 39 4.29 -10.83 1.15
N PHE A 40 4.16 -10.29 -0.06
CA PHE A 40 3.13 -9.32 -0.40
C PHE A 40 2.05 -9.92 -1.31
N LYS A 41 0.79 -9.75 -0.90
CA LYS A 41 -0.39 -10.15 -1.66
C LYS A 41 -1.27 -8.95 -1.96
N CYS A 42 -1.69 -8.79 -3.21
CA CYS A 42 -2.63 -7.74 -3.57
C CYS A 42 -4.00 -8.02 -2.95
N GLU A 43 -4.48 -7.11 -2.10
CA GLU A 43 -5.79 -7.17 -1.45
C GLU A 43 -6.86 -6.53 -2.32
N PHE A 44 -6.59 -5.35 -2.87
CA PHE A 44 -7.49 -4.66 -3.79
C PHE A 44 -6.76 -3.68 -4.69
N ILE A 45 -7.45 -3.24 -5.74
CA ILE A 45 -7.03 -2.15 -6.62
C ILE A 45 -8.13 -1.10 -6.65
N SER A 46 -7.73 0.16 -6.61
CA SER A 46 -8.64 1.31 -6.71
C SER A 46 -8.18 2.30 -7.77
N ASN A 47 -9.15 2.97 -8.39
CA ASN A 47 -8.94 4.07 -9.33
C ASN A 47 -9.68 5.29 -8.81
N ARG A 48 -8.98 6.41 -8.63
CA ARG A 48 -9.53 7.64 -8.03
C ARG A 48 -10.28 7.43 -6.69
N GLY A 49 -9.85 6.43 -5.92
CA GLY A 49 -10.43 6.11 -4.61
C GLY A 49 -11.54 5.05 -4.63
N THR A 50 -12.10 4.73 -5.80
CA THR A 50 -13.12 3.70 -5.98
C THR A 50 -12.46 2.34 -6.21
N LYS A 51 -12.91 1.31 -5.48
CA LYS A 51 -12.43 -0.06 -5.72
C LYS A 51 -12.83 -0.55 -7.11
N VAL A 52 -11.85 -1.00 -7.89
CA VAL A 52 -12.03 -1.57 -9.24
C VAL A 52 -11.63 -3.05 -9.32
N TRP A 53 -11.00 -3.59 -8.28
CA TRP A 53 -10.76 -5.01 -8.15
C TRP A 53 -10.57 -5.38 -6.67
N PRO A 54 -11.00 -6.58 -6.22
CA PRO A 54 -11.77 -7.57 -6.97
C PRO A 54 -13.25 -7.17 -7.12
N GLY A 55 -13.92 -7.76 -8.10
CA GLY A 55 -15.37 -7.60 -8.31
C GLY A 55 -15.73 -6.88 -9.61
N TYR A 56 -16.99 -6.45 -9.68
CA TYR A 56 -17.55 -5.76 -10.83
C TYR A 56 -17.12 -4.29 -10.85
N VAL A 57 -16.75 -3.82 -12.04
CA VAL A 57 -16.49 -2.41 -12.34
C VAL A 57 -17.61 -1.95 -13.26
N SER A 58 -18.31 -0.88 -12.88
CA SER A 58 -19.32 -0.30 -13.77
C SER A 58 -18.66 0.18 -15.07
N PRO A 59 -19.22 -0.16 -16.25
CA PRO A 59 -18.77 0.37 -17.54
C PRO A 59 -18.76 1.91 -17.59
N ASP A 60 -19.63 2.55 -16.80
CA ASP A 60 -19.76 4.01 -16.73
C ASP A 60 -18.71 4.67 -15.81
N LEU A 61 -17.87 3.89 -15.11
CA LEU A 61 -16.86 4.44 -14.23
C LEU A 61 -15.75 5.09 -15.06
N LEU A 62 -15.61 6.41 -14.92
CA LEU A 62 -14.50 7.14 -15.52
C LEU A 62 -13.18 6.81 -14.80
N MET A 63 -12.38 5.98 -15.46
CA MET A 63 -11.07 5.56 -15.00
C MET A 63 -9.96 6.41 -15.62
N VAL A 64 -8.89 6.61 -14.86
CA VAL A 64 -7.62 7.14 -15.37
C VAL A 64 -6.57 6.05 -15.40
N ASN A 65 -5.46 6.27 -16.09
CA ASN A 65 -4.33 5.32 -16.15
C ASN A 65 -3.58 5.16 -14.81
N TRP A 66 -4.05 5.76 -13.71
CA TRP A 66 -3.38 5.79 -12.42
C TRP A 66 -4.14 5.01 -11.34
N TYR A 67 -3.52 3.95 -10.84
CA TYR A 67 -4.13 2.98 -9.92
C TYR A 67 -3.40 2.93 -8.59
N ARG A 68 -4.16 2.86 -7.49
CA ARG A 68 -3.62 2.47 -6.17
C ARG A 68 -3.87 0.99 -5.95
N CYS A 69 -2.80 0.23 -5.80
CA CYS A 69 -2.81 -1.21 -5.58
C CYS A 69 -2.34 -1.49 -4.16
N ARG A 70 -3.21 -2.08 -3.34
CA ARG A 70 -2.90 -2.39 -1.94
C ARG A 70 -2.30 -3.78 -1.85
N PHE A 71 -1.08 -3.86 -1.33
CA PHE A 71 -0.41 -5.11 -1.02
C PHE A 71 -0.30 -5.28 0.49
N MET A 72 -0.93 -6.34 1.01
CA MET A 72 -0.86 -6.70 2.42
C MET A 72 0.23 -7.75 2.64
N ALA A 73 0.92 -7.64 3.77
CA ALA A 73 1.94 -8.58 4.19
C ALA A 73 1.27 -9.88 4.67
N THR A 74 1.79 -11.03 4.24
CA THR A 74 1.34 -12.37 4.65
C THR A 74 2.10 -12.91 5.86
N LYS A 75 3.17 -12.23 6.25
CA LYS A 75 4.00 -12.49 7.43
C LYS A 75 4.56 -11.17 7.96
N ASP A 76 5.25 -11.21 9.10
CA ASP A 76 5.98 -10.05 9.59
C ASP A 76 7.05 -9.62 8.57
N ILE A 77 7.09 -8.32 8.29
CA ILE A 77 7.97 -7.70 7.30
C ILE A 77 8.72 -6.51 7.90
N GLN A 78 9.85 -6.18 7.27
CA GLN A 78 10.66 -5.02 7.57
C GLN A 78 10.81 -4.13 6.32
N ASP A 79 11.46 -2.99 6.51
CA ASP A 79 11.73 -2.05 5.42
C ASP A 79 12.54 -2.68 4.27
N ALA A 80 13.44 -3.62 4.58
CA ALA A 80 14.21 -4.35 3.58
C ALA A 80 13.33 -5.23 2.67
N ASP A 81 12.26 -5.82 3.21
CA ASP A 81 11.29 -6.59 2.40
C ASP A 81 10.54 -5.67 1.44
N VAL A 82 10.18 -4.46 1.87
CA VAL A 82 9.54 -3.45 1.00
C VAL A 82 10.48 -3.03 -0.13
N ASN A 83 11.76 -2.80 0.16
CA ASN A 83 12.74 -2.44 -0.86
C ASN A 83 12.89 -3.57 -1.90
N THR A 84 13.03 -4.81 -1.44
CA THR A 84 13.13 -5.99 -2.32
C THR A 84 11.89 -6.13 -3.19
N PHE A 85 10.70 -5.91 -2.61
CA PHE A 85 9.45 -5.90 -3.35
C PHE A 85 9.45 -4.81 -4.43
N LEU A 86 9.82 -3.57 -4.09
CA LEU A 86 9.82 -2.45 -5.05
C LEU A 86 10.85 -2.62 -6.17
N GLU A 87 12.01 -3.22 -5.89
CA GLU A 87 13.01 -3.55 -6.90
C GLU A 87 12.45 -4.53 -7.94
N GLN A 88 11.80 -5.61 -7.49
CA GLN A 88 11.18 -6.59 -8.39
C GLN A 88 9.98 -5.99 -9.12
N PHE A 89 9.16 -5.22 -8.41
CA PHE A 89 7.94 -4.63 -8.93
C PHE A 89 8.23 -3.58 -10.01
N GLY A 90 9.23 -2.72 -9.77
CA GLY A 90 9.65 -1.66 -10.68
C GLY A 90 10.29 -2.14 -11.98
N GLN A 91 10.70 -3.41 -12.07
CA GLN A 91 11.16 -4.00 -13.33
C GLN A 91 10.04 -4.14 -14.36
N LYS A 92 8.79 -4.26 -13.90
CA LYS A 92 7.62 -4.46 -14.76
C LYS A 92 6.70 -3.25 -14.82
N TRP A 93 6.52 -2.56 -13.70
CA TRP A 93 5.50 -1.53 -13.58
C TRP A 93 6.11 -0.15 -13.44
N TRP A 94 5.62 0.81 -14.22
CA TRP A 94 5.88 2.22 -13.99
C TRP A 94 5.05 2.70 -12.79
N TRP A 95 5.71 3.22 -11.76
CA TRP A 95 5.06 3.64 -10.52
C TRP A 95 5.50 5.05 -10.12
N SER A 96 4.61 5.78 -9.44
CA SER A 96 4.84 7.17 -9.04
C SER A 96 5.04 7.35 -7.54
N ALA A 97 4.44 6.48 -6.73
CA ALA A 97 4.56 6.55 -5.28
C ALA A 97 4.35 5.18 -4.62
N VAL A 98 4.90 5.07 -3.42
CA VAL A 98 4.64 3.97 -2.48
C VAL A 98 4.35 4.56 -1.10
N GLN A 99 3.33 4.03 -0.44
CA GLN A 99 2.98 4.39 0.94
C GLN A 99 2.98 3.15 1.81
N LYS A 100 3.80 3.13 2.86
CA LYS A 100 3.77 2.07 3.87
C LYS A 100 2.48 2.09 4.68
N LEU A 101 1.93 0.91 4.93
CA LEU A 101 0.74 0.70 5.73
C LEU A 101 1.14 0.21 7.11
N TRP A 102 0.67 0.92 8.14
CA TRP A 102 1.02 0.64 9.52
C TRP A 102 -0.23 0.31 10.34
N THR A 103 -0.08 -0.56 11.32
CA THR A 103 -1.01 -0.63 12.45
C THR A 103 -0.41 0.02 13.68
N TYR A 104 -1.26 0.60 14.52
CA TYR A 104 -0.90 1.20 15.79
C TYR A 104 -1.76 0.57 16.89
N ASN A 105 -1.15 -0.23 17.76
CA ASN A 105 -1.84 -1.06 18.74
C ASN A 105 -2.89 -1.99 18.08
N GLY A 106 -2.56 -2.54 16.92
CA GLY A 106 -3.46 -3.41 16.14
C GLY A 106 -4.52 -2.68 15.31
N GLU A 107 -4.72 -1.37 15.53
CA GLU A 107 -5.65 -0.57 14.73
C GLU A 107 -5.01 -0.12 13.41
N ALA A 108 -5.76 -0.21 12.31
CA ALA A 108 -5.29 0.23 11.00
C ALA A 108 -5.02 1.74 10.99
N GLY A 109 -3.78 2.13 10.71
CA GLY A 109 -3.36 3.52 10.49
C GLY A 109 -3.62 4.01 9.07
N TYR A 110 -4.51 3.35 8.33
CA TYR A 110 -4.79 3.60 6.93
C TYR A 110 -6.28 3.40 6.64
N SER A 111 -6.81 4.11 5.64
CA SER A 111 -8.20 4.00 5.24
C SER A 111 -8.44 2.77 4.36
N LYS A 112 -9.68 2.27 4.37
CA LYS A 112 -10.19 1.32 3.36
C LYS A 112 -10.47 2.09 2.05
N ALA A 113 -10.45 1.38 0.92
CA ALA A 113 -11.04 1.93 -0.31
C ALA A 113 -12.57 1.97 -0.18
N TYR A 114 -13.18 2.97 -0.81
CA TYR A 114 -14.63 3.12 -0.91
C TYR A 114 -15.17 2.37 -2.14
#